data_AF-A0A7X2SXW1-F1
#
_entry.id   AF-A0A7X2SXW1-F1
#
_cell.length_a   1.000
_cell.length_b   1.000
_cell.length_c   1.000
_cell.angle_alpha   90.00
_cell.angle_beta   90.00
_cell.angle_gamma   90.00
#
_symmetry.space_group_name_H-M   'P 1'
#
loop_
_entity.id
_entity.type
_entity.pdbx_description
1 polymer ?
#
loop_
_entity_poly.entity_id
_entity_poly.type
_entity_poly.pdbx_seq_one_letter_code
_entity_poly.pdbx_strand_id
1 'polypeptide(L)' 'MKHELWTNEGGLDLFCLAGPRGDSARKMLEPDYRLVWICDADSHFEAMKEYYAFRNWGEYQTDFPAQDSKTYKELGWE' A
#
# COMPACT_ATOMS: atom_id res chain seq x y z
N MET A 1 3.56 4.36 9.12
CA MET A 1 2.12 4.00 9.08
C MET A 1 1.90 2.57 8.55
N LYS A 2 0.77 1.92 8.88
CA LYS A 2 0.43 0.56 8.40
C LYS A 2 -0.24 0.57 7.02
N HIS A 3 0.13 -0.39 6.19
CA HIS A 3 -0.45 -0.69 4.89
C HIS A 3 -1.01 -2.12 4.87
N GLU A 4 -2.05 -2.32 4.06
CA GLU A 4 -2.73 -3.59 3.88
C GLU A 4 -2.76 -3.95 2.39
N LEU A 5 -2.42 -5.20 2.09
CA LEU A 5 -2.60 -5.82 0.78
C LEU A 5 -3.80 -6.75 0.81
N TRP A 6 -4.80 -6.40 0.00
CA TRP A 6 -5.96 -7.23 -0.27
C TRP A 6 -5.85 -7.81 -1.67
N THR A 7 -6.16 -9.09 -1.82
CA THR A 7 -6.14 -9.77 -3.12
C THR A 7 -7.41 -10.59 -3.29
N ASN A 8 -7.82 -10.83 -4.53
CA ASN A 8 -8.98 -11.66 -4.85
C ASN A 8 -8.59 -12.93 -5.62
N GLU A 9 -9.55 -13.80 -5.92
CA GLU A 9 -9.28 -15.06 -6.64
C GLU A 9 -8.74 -14.84 -8.06
N GLY A 10 -9.00 -13.68 -8.65
CA GLY A 10 -8.45 -13.25 -9.93
C GLY A 10 -7.01 -12.72 -9.86
N GLY A 11 -6.42 -12.62 -8.67
CA GLY A 11 -5.07 -12.09 -8.46
C GLY A 11 -4.96 -10.57 -8.61
N LEU A 12 -6.08 -9.85 -8.51
CA LEU A 12 -6.09 -8.39 -8.50
C LEU A 12 -5.80 -7.88 -7.09
N ASP A 13 -5.00 -6.82 -7.02
CA ASP A 13 -4.51 -6.27 -5.76
C ASP A 13 -5.10 -4.90 -5.46
N LEU A 14 -5.48 -4.72 -4.21
CA LEU A 14 -5.60 -3.42 -3.57
C LEU A 14 -4.53 -3.31 -2.48
N PHE A 15 -3.58 -2.40 -2.69
CA PHE A 15 -2.61 -2.01 -1.67
C PHE A 15 -2.94 -0.61 -1.15
N CYS A 16 -3.32 -0.50 0.12
CA CYS A 16 -3.84 0.75 0.70
C CYS A 16 -3.40 0.96 2.15
N LEU A 17 -3.58 2.16 2.68
CA LEU A 17 -3.33 2.44 4.10
C LEU A 17 -4.33 1.70 4.99
N ALA A 18 -3.89 1.21 6.14
CA ALA A 18 -4.78 0.71 7.18
C ALA A 18 -5.58 1.87 7.82
N GLY A 19 -6.74 1.54 8.40
CA GLY A 19 -7.60 2.52 9.07
C GLY A 19 -8.32 3.52 8.15
N PRO A 20 -8.78 4.68 8.67
CA PRO A 20 -9.70 5.57 7.97
C PRO A 20 -9.23 6.08 6.60
N ARG A 21 -7.90 6.19 6.40
CA ARG A 21 -7.32 6.67 5.13
C ARG A 21 -7.46 5.65 3.99
N GLY A 22 -7.67 4.37 4.29
CA GLY A 22 -7.94 3.32 3.29
C GLY A 22 -9.38 2.82 3.26
N ASP A 23 -10.26 3.29 4.15
CA ASP A 23 -11.66 2.83 4.23
C ASP A 23 -12.43 3.02 2.94
N SER A 24 -12.24 4.16 2.25
CA SER A 24 -12.89 4.42 0.97
C SER A 24 -12.46 3.41 -0.10
N ALA A 25 -11.18 3.05 -0.14
CA ALA A 25 -10.65 2.04 -1.06
C ALA A 25 -11.20 0.65 -0.73
N ARG A 26 -11.16 0.25 0.55
CA ARG A 26 -11.69 -1.06 1.00
C ARG A 26 -13.19 -1.22 0.78
N LYS A 27 -13.97 -0.15 0.86
CA LYS A 27 -15.43 -0.17 0.58
C LYS A 27 -15.77 -0.52 -0.87
N MET A 28 -14.84 -0.36 -1.80
CA MET A 28 -15.02 -0.70 -3.21
C MET A 28 -14.64 -2.15 -3.53
N LEU A 29 -14.15 -2.91 -2.54
CA LEU A 29 -13.78 -4.30 -2.75
C LEU A 29 -15.01 -5.19 -2.89
N GLU A 30 -14.94 -6.10 -3.86
CA GLU A 30 -15.90 -7.18 -3.99
C GLU A 30 -15.74 -8.19 -2.82
N PRO A 31 -16.78 -8.97 -2.48
CA PRO A 31 -16.77 -9.87 -1.32
C PRO A 31 -15.72 -10.99 -1.35
N ASP A 32 -15.10 -11.26 -2.50
CA ASP A 32 -14.07 -12.27 -2.70
C ASP A 32 -12.65 -11.80 -2.30
N TYR A 33 -12.46 -10.50 -2.09
CA TYR A 33 -11.17 -9.98 -1.61
C TYR A 33 -10.86 -10.47 -0.19
N ARG A 34 -9.58 -10.75 0.05
CA ARG A 34 -9.03 -11.17 1.34
C ARG A 34 -7.77 -10.39 1.65
N LEU A 35 -7.61 -10.02 2.92
CA LEU A 35 -6.37 -9.44 3.43
C LEU A 35 -5.31 -10.54 3.48
N VAL A 36 -4.20 -10.35 2.76
CA VAL A 36 -3.13 -11.36 2.66
C VAL A 36 -1.82 -10.91 3.27
N TRP A 37 -1.61 -9.60 3.44
CA TRP A 37 -0.38 -9.08 3.99
C TRP A 37 -0.54 -7.66 4.56
N ILE A 38 0.29 -7.34 5.54
CA ILE A 38 0.34 -6.04 6.21
C ILE A 38 1.82 -5.68 6.39
N CYS A 39 2.17 -4.42 6.16
CA CYS A 39 3.50 -3.89 6.46
C CYS A 39 3.43 -2.51 7.11
N ASP A 40 4.51 -2.12 7.78
CA ASP A 40 4.73 -0.75 8.24
C ASP A 40 5.68 -0.06 7.24
N ALA A 41 5.40 1.20 6.91
CA ALA A 41 6.24 2.02 6.04
C ALA A 41 6.14 3.49 6.44
N ASP A 42 7.22 4.25 6.27
CA ASP A 42 7.24 5.66 6.65
C ASP A 42 6.84 6.59 5.51
N SER A 43 6.84 6.11 4.27
CA SER A 43 6.44 6.87 3.06
C SER A 43 5.73 5.99 2.03
N HIS A 44 5.11 6.62 1.03
CA HIS A 44 4.49 5.89 -0.09
C HIS A 44 5.53 5.09 -0.87
N PHE A 45 6.70 5.68 -1.12
CA PHE A 45 7.79 5.02 -1.83
C PHE A 45 8.27 3.76 -1.10
N GLU A 46 8.42 3.82 0.23
CA GLU A 46 8.77 2.64 1.02
C GLU A 46 7.68 1.57 0.98
N ALA A 47 6.42 1.94 1.14
CA ALA A 47 5.31 1.00 1.06
C ALA A 47 5.29 0.26 -0.29
N MET A 48 5.53 0.97 -1.40
CA MET A 48 5.58 0.39 -2.74
C MET A 48 6.78 -0.54 -2.96
N LYS A 49 7.95 -0.23 -2.41
CA LYS A 49 9.11 -1.13 -2.41
C LYS A 49 8.81 -2.43 -1.68
N GLU A 50 8.25 -2.35 -0.48
CA GLU A 50 7.88 -3.53 0.32
C GLU A 50 6.83 -4.39 -0.40
N TYR A 51 5.84 -3.74 -1.03
CA TYR A 51 4.84 -4.43 -1.84
C TYR A 51 5.44 -5.15 -3.06
N TYR A 52 6.32 -4.50 -3.81
CA TYR A 52 7.02 -5.10 -4.95
C TYR A 52 7.89 -6.28 -4.53
N ALA A 53 8.57 -6.16 -3.38
CA ALA A 53 9.35 -7.25 -2.79
C ALA A 53 8.45 -8.43 -2.40
N PHE A 54 7.30 -8.18 -1.75
CA PHE A 54 6.33 -9.21 -1.38
C PHE A 54 5.81 -9.97 -2.62
N ARG A 55 5.54 -9.26 -3.73
CA ARG A 55 5.09 -9.85 -4.99
C ARG A 55 6.21 -10.42 -5.86
N ASN A 56 7.47 -10.26 -5.46
CA ASN A 56 8.65 -10.65 -6.23
C ASN A 56 8.65 -10.06 -7.66
N TRP A 57 8.27 -8.78 -7.78
CA TRP A 57 8.23 -8.05 -9.06
C TRP A 57 9.52 -7.29 -9.38
N GLY A 58 10.53 -7.39 -8.51
CA GLY A 58 11.79 -6.66 -8.63
C GLY A 58 11.75 -5.33 -7.89
N GLU A 59 12.61 -4.39 -8.32
CA GLU A 59 12.75 -3.09 -7.65
C GLU A 59 11.66 -2.11 -8.11
N TYR A 60 10.97 -1.50 -7.15
CA TYR A 60 10.04 -0.42 -7.43
C TYR A 60 10.78 0.86 -7.79
N GLN A 61 10.36 1.52 -8.86
CA GLN A 61 10.85 2.83 -9.29
C GLN A 61 9.69 3.82 -9.38
N THR A 62 9.96 5.10 -9.15
CA THR A 62 8.97 6.18 -9.29
C THR A 62 9.55 7.34 -10.11
N ASP A 63 8.70 7.98 -10.89
CA ASP A 63 9.01 9.22 -11.62
C ASP A 63 8.95 10.45 -10.70
N PHE A 64 8.43 10.32 -9.46
CA PHE A 64 8.23 11.42 -8.51
C PHE A 64 8.93 11.19 -7.15
N PRO A 65 10.24 10.92 -7.11
CA PRO A 65 10.94 10.51 -5.90
C PRO A 65 10.85 11.52 -4.76
N ALA A 66 10.84 12.82 -5.07
CA ALA A 66 10.75 13.88 -4.06
C ALA A 66 9.36 13.95 -3.38
N GLN A 67 8.29 13.53 -4.06
CA GLN A 67 6.95 13.49 -3.49
C GLN A 67 6.73 12.17 -2.75
N ASP A 68 7.07 11.05 -3.38
CA ASP A 68 6.73 9.73 -2.86
C ASP A 68 7.59 9.32 -1.67
N SER A 69 8.79 9.91 -1.55
CA SER A 69 9.68 9.69 -0.40
C SER A 69 9.37 10.59 0.80
N LYS A 70 8.41 11.54 0.69
CA LYS A 70 7.98 12.29 1.87
C LYS A 70 7.38 11.35 2.88
N THR A 71 7.86 11.44 4.10
CA THR A 71 7.32 10.62 5.17
C THR A 71 5.90 11.05 5.50
N TYR A 72 5.08 10.12 5.98
CA TYR A 72 3.75 10.41 6.48
C TYR A 72 3.77 11.43 7.62
N LYS A 73 4.84 11.43 8.43
CA LYS A 73 5.10 12.46 9.44
C LYS A 73 5.27 13.85 8.83
N GLU A 74 6.07 14.00 7.77
CA GLU A 74 6.22 15.28 7.06
C GLU A 74 4.92 15.74 6.41
N LEU A 75 4.04 14.81 6.04
CA LEU A 75 2.70 15.09 5.54
C LEU A 75 1.67 15.39 6.65
N GLY A 76 2.03 15.21 7.92
CA GLY A 76 1.14 15.39 9.08
C GLY A 76 0.06 14.30 9.20
N TRP A 77 0.39 13.07 8.81
CA TRP A 77 -0.54 11.93 8.73
C TRP A 77 -0.36 10.89 9.82
N GLU A 78 0.76 10.98 10.56
CA GLU A 78 1.08 10.18 11.74
C GLU A 78 0.67 10.89 13.04
#